data_AF-A0A428MNN0-F1
#
_entry.id   AF-A0A428MNN0-F1
#
_cell.length_a   1.000
_cell.length_b   1.000
_cell.length_c   1.000
_cell.angle_alpha   90.00
_cell.angle_beta   90.00
_cell.angle_gamma   90.00
#
_symmetry.space_group_name_H-M   'P 1'
#
loop_
_entity.id
_entity.type
_entity.pdbx_description
1 polymer ?
#
loop_
_entity_poly.entity_id
_entity_poly.type
_entity_poly.pdbx_seq_one_letter_code
_entity_poly.pdbx_strand_id
1 'polypeptide(L)'
;MRRSDSIALSMAFALVFAIPTTVSAKNNVAEFPLRVHIFQQHTTQHYHNGVPDFANGFGRANLFENGVAQGIDYSFSCSDQVMTSSGYETYPAKWKKKDEELIILEGVMGNPNATHTCTLKIQKKDFAYFMRNGNLGSEPTSAYKQWMEKHDYDPEHGKNEPTILTDPAPAKATSSSAASPNSQN
;
A
#
# COMPACT_ATOMS: atom_id res chain seq x y z
N MET A 1 -26.81 3.20 85.70
CA MET A 1 -26.48 4.35 84.84
C MET A 1 -26.04 3.80 83.48
N ARG A 2 -26.64 4.33 82.38
CA ARG A 2 -26.16 4.47 80.98
C ARG A 2 -24.88 3.68 80.60
N ARG A 3 -24.75 2.94 79.49
CA ARG A 3 -25.09 3.22 78.07
C ARG A 3 -24.52 2.01 77.26
N SER A 4 -25.25 1.40 76.32
CA SER A 4 -25.28 1.65 74.85
C SER A 4 -24.49 0.64 73.99
N ASP A 5 -25.25 -0.12 73.20
CA ASP A 5 -25.19 -0.36 71.75
C ASP A 5 -23.87 -0.48 70.96
N SER A 6 -23.88 -1.44 70.00
CA SER A 6 -23.35 -1.43 68.60
C SER A 6 -22.67 -2.78 68.28
N ILE A 7 -23.24 -3.71 67.50
CA ILE A 7 -23.42 -3.74 66.03
C ILE A 7 -22.18 -3.29 65.25
N ALA A 8 -21.52 -4.20 64.53
CA ALA A 8 -21.34 -4.12 63.07
C ALA A 8 -20.52 -5.29 62.53
N LEU A 9 -21.18 -6.06 61.66
CA LEU A 9 -20.68 -7.14 60.82
C LEU A 9 -19.70 -6.56 59.78
N SER A 10 -18.41 -6.88 59.84
CA SER A 10 -17.42 -6.50 58.81
C SER A 10 -17.50 -7.46 57.63
N MET A 11 -18.13 -6.99 56.55
CA MET A 11 -18.21 -7.67 55.26
C MET A 11 -16.94 -7.34 54.45
N ALA A 12 -16.05 -8.31 54.27
CA ALA A 12 -14.86 -8.17 53.45
C ALA A 12 -15.24 -8.22 51.96
N PHE A 13 -15.23 -7.06 51.30
CA PHE A 13 -15.42 -6.93 49.85
C PHE A 13 -14.06 -7.06 49.15
N ALA A 14 -13.72 -8.26 48.68
CA ALA A 14 -12.52 -8.50 47.90
C ALA A 14 -12.72 -7.98 46.46
N LEU A 15 -12.22 -6.77 46.19
CA LEU A 15 -12.21 -6.16 44.87
C LEU A 15 -11.15 -6.84 43.99
N VAL A 16 -11.56 -7.80 43.17
CA VAL A 16 -10.70 -8.41 42.14
C VAL A 16 -10.55 -7.42 40.99
N PHE A 17 -9.44 -6.67 40.98
CA PHE A 17 -9.05 -5.86 39.82
C PHE A 17 -8.67 -6.80 38.66
N ALA A 18 -9.59 -6.97 37.71
CA ALA A 18 -9.28 -7.57 36.42
C ALA A 18 -8.36 -6.61 35.66
N ILE A 19 -7.07 -6.94 35.59
CA ILE A 19 -6.10 -6.21 34.78
C ILE A 19 -6.40 -6.56 33.31
N PRO A 20 -6.80 -5.60 32.46
CA PRO A 20 -6.96 -5.87 31.04
C PRO A 20 -5.58 -6.12 30.44
N THR A 21 -5.32 -7.38 30.05
CA THR A 21 -4.18 -7.72 29.21
C THR A 21 -4.44 -7.16 27.81
N THR A 22 -3.85 -6.02 27.48
CA THR A 22 -3.81 -5.52 26.12
C THR A 22 -2.87 -6.41 25.30
N VAL A 23 -3.45 -7.43 24.66
CA VAL A 23 -2.75 -8.19 23.62
C VAL A 23 -2.46 -7.21 22.49
N SER A 24 -1.19 -6.85 22.33
CA SER A 24 -0.73 -6.11 21.16
C SER A 24 -0.87 -7.03 19.95
N ALA A 25 -1.99 -6.92 19.25
CA ALA A 25 -2.28 -7.73 18.08
C ALA A 25 -1.32 -7.31 16.96
N LYS A 26 -0.34 -8.15 16.67
CA LYS A 26 0.49 -8.02 15.46
C LYS A 26 -0.43 -8.11 14.25
N ASN A 27 -0.46 -7.08 13.40
CA ASN A 27 -1.30 -7.08 12.21
C ASN A 27 -1.00 -8.31 11.34
N ASN A 28 -2.01 -9.13 11.07
CA ASN A 28 -1.88 -10.29 10.20
C ASN A 28 -2.15 -9.88 8.75
N VAL A 29 -1.18 -10.08 7.86
CA VAL A 29 -1.28 -9.76 6.43
C VAL A 29 -2.49 -10.45 5.77
N ALA A 30 -2.90 -11.63 6.25
CA ALA A 30 -4.06 -12.36 5.73
C ALA A 30 -5.39 -11.59 5.89
N GLU A 31 -5.46 -10.59 6.77
CA GLU A 31 -6.64 -9.72 6.92
C GLU A 31 -6.70 -8.59 5.88
N PHE A 32 -5.69 -8.46 5.03
CA PHE A 32 -5.53 -7.37 4.07
C PHE A 32 -5.55 -7.93 2.64
N PRO A 33 -6.72 -8.36 2.14
CA PRO A 33 -6.84 -9.04 0.85
C PRO A 33 -6.68 -8.10 -0.35
N LEU A 34 -6.81 -6.78 -0.16
CA LEU A 34 -6.68 -5.80 -1.23
C LEU A 34 -5.22 -5.40 -1.40
N ARG A 35 -4.91 -4.79 -2.54
CA ARG A 35 -3.58 -4.24 -2.80
C ARG A 35 -3.68 -2.80 -3.27
N VAL A 36 -2.75 -1.96 -2.84
CA VAL A 36 -2.66 -0.55 -3.26
C VAL A 36 -1.27 -0.26 -3.79
N HIS A 37 -1.18 0.25 -5.02
CA HIS A 37 0.06 0.76 -5.60
C HIS A 37 0.05 2.28 -5.59
N ILE A 38 0.99 2.91 -4.89
CA ILE A 38 1.06 4.36 -4.73
C ILE A 38 2.07 4.93 -5.72
N PHE A 39 1.60 5.75 -6.65
CA PHE A 39 2.44 6.35 -7.70
C PHE A 39 3.02 7.70 -7.30
N GLN A 40 2.21 8.54 -6.66
CA GLN A 40 2.55 9.91 -6.33
C GLN A 40 2.00 10.25 -4.96
N GLN A 41 2.77 11.06 -4.22
CA GLN A 41 2.33 11.63 -2.96
C GLN A 41 2.86 13.05 -2.78
N HIS A 42 2.05 13.85 -2.10
CA HIS A 42 2.40 15.16 -1.59
C HIS A 42 2.17 15.13 -0.08
N THR A 43 3.24 15.31 0.69
CA THR A 43 3.23 15.15 2.14
C THR A 43 3.69 16.42 2.83
N THR A 44 3.02 16.77 3.92
CA THR A 44 3.49 17.72 4.93
C THR A 44 3.78 16.97 6.21
N GLN A 45 5.02 17.01 6.68
CA GLN A 45 5.42 16.45 7.97
C GLN A 45 5.28 17.50 9.06
N HIS A 46 4.58 17.16 10.13
CA HIS A 46 4.44 18.00 11.33
C HIS A 46 5.40 17.53 12.41
N TYR A 47 5.91 18.49 13.17
CA TYR A 47 6.90 18.27 14.22
C TYR A 47 6.41 18.86 15.54
N HIS A 48 6.63 18.12 16.63
CA HIS A 48 6.44 18.61 17.98
C HIS A 48 7.77 18.51 18.74
N ASN A 49 8.25 19.63 19.29
CA ASN A 49 9.56 19.72 19.96
C ASN A 49 10.75 19.19 19.10
N GLY A 50 10.69 19.39 17.79
CA GLY A 50 11.73 18.95 16.85
C GLY A 50 11.69 17.47 16.48
N VAL A 51 10.69 16.72 16.94
CA VAL A 51 10.48 15.30 16.62
C VAL A 51 9.28 15.16 15.68
N PRO A 52 9.35 14.30 14.64
CA PRO A 52 8.19 13.99 13.80
C PRO A 52 7.01 13.50 14.65
N ASP A 53 5.84 14.11 14.47
CA ASP A 53 4.62 13.78 15.23
C ASP A 53 3.59 13.08 14.33
N PHE A 54 3.18 13.73 13.24
CA PHE A 54 2.30 13.14 12.24
C PHE A 54 2.57 13.72 10.85
N ALA A 55 2.12 13.02 9.82
CA ALA A 55 2.15 13.43 8.44
C ALA A 55 0.74 13.47 7.86
N ASN A 56 0.45 14.50 7.08
CA ASN A 56 -0.76 14.55 6.26
C ASN A 56 -0.42 14.82 4.80
N GLY A 57 -1.29 14.37 3.91
CA GLY A 57 -1.00 14.48 2.49
C GLY A 57 -2.10 13.94 1.60
N PHE A 58 -1.81 13.95 0.30
CA PHE A 58 -2.67 13.41 -0.74
C PHE A 58 -1.85 12.85 -1.88
N GLY A 59 -2.47 12.03 -2.72
CA GLY A 59 -1.74 11.35 -3.79
C GLY A 59 -2.64 10.62 -4.76
N ARG A 60 -1.99 9.86 -5.63
CA ARG A 60 -2.63 9.03 -6.67
C ARG A 60 -2.12 7.60 -6.57
N ALA A 61 -3.04 6.66 -6.60
CA ALA A 61 -2.75 5.25 -6.46
C ALA A 61 -3.70 4.40 -7.31
N ASN A 62 -3.36 3.13 -7.51
CA ASN A 62 -4.32 2.12 -7.96
C ASN A 62 -4.71 1.22 -6.80
N LEU A 63 -6.00 0.96 -6.67
CA LEU A 63 -6.57 -0.10 -5.85
C LEU A 63 -6.77 -1.34 -6.72
N PHE A 64 -6.25 -2.49 -6.28
CA PHE A 64 -6.51 -3.79 -6.89
C PHE A 64 -7.55 -4.52 -6.06
N GLU A 65 -8.66 -4.86 -6.70
CA GLU A 65 -9.78 -5.57 -6.10
C GLU A 65 -10.40 -6.49 -7.16
N ASN A 66 -10.38 -7.80 -6.91
CA ASN A 66 -10.95 -8.84 -7.78
C ASN A 66 -10.34 -8.88 -9.19
N GLY A 67 -9.02 -8.75 -9.31
CA GLY A 67 -8.28 -8.82 -10.56
C GLY A 67 -8.47 -7.57 -11.43
N VAL A 68 -8.87 -6.46 -10.83
CA VAL A 68 -9.10 -5.18 -11.51
C VAL A 68 -8.35 -4.08 -10.80
N ALA A 69 -7.55 -3.32 -11.54
CA ALA A 69 -6.92 -2.10 -11.04
C ALA A 69 -7.83 -0.89 -11.29
N GLN A 70 -8.18 -0.17 -10.23
CA GLN A 70 -8.96 1.06 -10.30
C GLN A 70 -8.16 2.23 -9.73
N GLY A 71 -8.08 3.32 -10.46
CA GLY A 71 -7.45 4.55 -10.01
C GLY A 71 -8.21 5.13 -8.81
N ILE A 72 -7.45 5.57 -7.82
CA ILE A 72 -7.94 6.31 -6.66
C ILE A 72 -7.09 7.56 -6.46
N ASP A 73 -7.76 8.67 -6.17
CA ASP A 73 -7.11 9.79 -5.51
C ASP A 73 -7.32 9.61 -4.01
N TYR A 74 -6.29 9.83 -3.21
CA TYR A 74 -6.37 9.62 -1.78
C TYR A 74 -5.85 10.79 -0.98
N SER A 75 -6.29 10.88 0.28
CA SER A 75 -5.71 11.73 1.30
C SER A 75 -5.47 10.93 2.58
N PHE A 76 -4.49 11.33 3.37
CA PHE A 76 -4.11 10.63 4.60
C PHE A 76 -3.72 11.61 5.72
N SER A 77 -3.78 11.10 6.95
CA SER A 77 -3.29 11.75 8.16
C SER A 77 -2.85 10.63 9.11
N CYS A 78 -1.55 10.35 9.14
CA CYS A 78 -0.96 9.16 9.78
C CYS A 78 0.25 9.57 10.64
N SER A 79 0.70 8.69 11.55
CA SER A 79 1.88 8.97 12.40
C SER A 79 3.13 9.21 11.56
N ASP A 80 3.25 8.43 10.48
CA ASP A 80 4.35 8.46 9.55
C ASP A 80 3.87 8.89 8.17
N GLN A 81 4.79 9.39 7.35
CA GLN A 81 4.50 9.63 5.95
C GLN A 81 4.27 8.30 5.23
N VAL A 82 3.22 8.28 4.41
CA VAL A 82 3.07 7.23 3.41
C VAL A 82 4.25 7.32 2.44
N MET A 83 4.63 6.21 1.81
CA MET A 83 5.68 6.18 0.80
C MET A 83 5.12 5.77 -0.56
N THR A 84 5.74 6.24 -1.64
CA THR A 84 5.44 5.75 -2.99
C THR A 84 5.91 4.31 -3.12
N SER A 85 5.13 3.48 -3.80
CA SER A 85 5.51 2.10 -4.10
C SER A 85 6.73 2.06 -5.03
N SER A 86 7.65 1.13 -4.76
CA SER A 86 8.81 0.90 -5.63
C SER A 86 8.44 -0.07 -6.76
N GLY A 87 8.78 0.27 -8.00
CA GLY A 87 8.56 -0.61 -9.15
C GLY A 87 7.09 -1.04 -9.31
N TYR A 88 6.79 -2.30 -9.00
CA TYR A 88 5.46 -2.91 -9.06
C TYR A 88 4.96 -3.40 -7.68
N GLU A 89 5.66 -3.03 -6.60
CA GLU A 89 5.27 -3.39 -5.25
C GLU A 89 3.92 -2.80 -4.87
N THR A 90 3.21 -3.45 -3.96
CA THR A 90 1.91 -2.98 -3.48
C THR A 90 1.81 -3.14 -1.97
N TYR A 91 1.14 -2.18 -1.34
CA TYR A 91 0.75 -2.24 0.06
C TYR A 91 -0.42 -3.21 0.23
N PRO A 92 -0.38 -4.15 1.18
CA PRO A 92 -1.58 -4.85 1.62
C PRO A 92 -2.59 -3.84 2.16
N ALA A 93 -3.86 -4.00 1.80
CA ALA A 93 -4.93 -3.10 2.20
C ALA A 93 -6.22 -3.82 2.56
N LYS A 94 -7.08 -3.15 3.31
CA LYS A 94 -8.46 -3.58 3.56
C LYS A 94 -9.41 -2.40 3.63
N TRP A 95 -10.67 -2.64 3.33
CA TRP A 95 -11.71 -1.64 3.54
C TRP A 95 -11.89 -1.38 5.03
N LYS A 96 -11.82 -0.12 5.42
CA LYS A 96 -12.35 0.36 6.70
C LYS A 96 -13.80 0.80 6.53
N LYS A 97 -14.08 1.53 5.44
CA LYS A 97 -15.42 1.85 4.97
C LYS A 97 -15.45 1.62 3.46
N LYS A 98 -16.33 0.73 3.00
CA LYS A 98 -16.37 0.29 1.60
C LYS A 98 -16.47 1.49 0.66
N ASP A 99 -15.58 1.53 -0.33
CA ASP A 99 -15.49 2.57 -1.37
C ASP A 99 -15.19 4.00 -0.88
N GLU A 100 -14.85 4.19 0.40
CA GLU A 100 -14.56 5.51 0.97
C GLU A 100 -13.25 5.57 1.77
N GLU A 101 -12.96 4.55 2.60
CA GLU A 101 -11.77 4.50 3.44
C GLU A 101 -11.06 3.16 3.34
N LEU A 102 -9.76 3.19 3.04
CA LEU A 102 -8.86 2.04 3.06
C LEU A 102 -7.94 2.14 4.26
N ILE A 103 -7.58 1.00 4.84
CA ILE A 103 -6.39 0.89 5.70
C ILE A 103 -5.32 0.20 4.89
N ILE A 104 -4.16 0.83 4.75
CA ILE A 104 -2.94 0.20 4.21
C ILE A 104 -2.07 -0.31 5.36
N LEU A 105 -1.34 -1.39 5.10
CA LEU A 105 -0.35 -1.95 6.01
C LEU A 105 1.05 -1.60 5.51
N GLU A 106 1.79 -0.85 6.32
CA GLU A 106 3.12 -0.34 6.00
C GLU A 106 4.18 -1.02 6.86
N GLY A 107 5.31 -1.37 6.26
CA GLY A 107 6.47 -1.89 6.99
C GLY A 107 7.20 -0.77 7.73
N VAL A 108 7.70 -1.06 8.93
CA VAL A 108 8.57 -0.12 9.65
C VAL A 108 10.01 -0.29 9.15
N MET A 109 10.62 0.79 8.65
CA MET A 109 12.00 0.75 8.20
C MET A 109 12.94 0.29 9.34
N GLY A 110 13.85 -0.63 9.02
CA GLY A 110 14.79 -1.20 10.00
C GLY A 110 14.19 -2.31 10.87
N ASN A 111 12.89 -2.59 10.78
CA ASN A 111 12.27 -3.72 11.48
C ASN A 111 11.30 -4.48 10.57
N PRO A 112 11.75 -5.57 9.91
CA PRO A 112 10.91 -6.34 8.97
C PRO A 112 9.72 -7.05 9.63
N ASN A 113 9.71 -7.12 10.96
CA ASN A 113 8.63 -7.75 11.72
C ASN A 113 7.60 -6.76 12.27
N ALA A 114 7.87 -5.46 12.16
CA ALA A 114 6.98 -4.42 12.62
C ALA A 114 6.25 -3.79 11.44
N THR A 115 4.94 -3.63 11.63
CA THR A 115 4.06 -2.97 10.67
C THR A 115 3.24 -1.92 11.40
N HIS A 116 2.90 -0.85 10.69
CA HIS A 116 1.91 0.12 11.13
C HIS A 116 0.82 0.22 10.08
N THR A 117 -0.28 0.86 10.44
CA THR A 117 -1.43 1.05 9.55
C THR A 117 -1.68 2.52 9.32
N CYS A 118 -2.02 2.87 8.09
CA CYS A 118 -2.42 4.22 7.72
C CYS A 118 -3.80 4.18 7.06
N THR A 119 -4.71 5.06 7.50
CA THR A 119 -6.04 5.18 6.88
C THR A 119 -5.99 6.18 5.73
N LEU A 120 -6.38 5.74 4.54
CA LEU A 120 -6.55 6.56 3.36
C LEU A 120 -8.03 6.85 3.14
N LYS A 121 -8.38 8.13 2.99
CA LYS A 121 -9.68 8.53 2.45
C LYS A 121 -9.58 8.63 0.95
N ILE A 122 -10.46 7.99 0.21
CA ILE A 122 -10.31 7.79 -1.23
C ILE A 122 -11.44 8.39 -2.06
N GLN A 123 -11.13 8.68 -3.31
CA GLN A 123 -12.07 8.95 -4.38
C GLN A 123 -11.74 8.06 -5.58
N LYS A 124 -12.63 7.13 -5.89
CA LYS A 124 -12.48 6.23 -7.05
C LYS A 124 -12.58 6.98 -8.38
N LYS A 125 -11.82 6.51 -9.36
CA LYS A 125 -11.86 6.94 -10.77
C LYS A 125 -12.38 5.82 -11.66
N ASP A 126 -12.76 6.17 -12.87
CA ASP A 126 -13.22 5.26 -13.93
C ASP A 126 -12.08 4.72 -14.81
N PHE A 127 -10.85 5.13 -14.52
CA PHE A 127 -9.61 4.71 -15.19
C PHE A 127 -8.61 4.15 -14.17
N ALA A 128 -7.57 3.48 -14.67
CA ALA A 128 -6.40 3.08 -13.89
C ALA A 128 -5.22 4.02 -14.22
N TYR A 129 -4.37 4.28 -13.22
CA TYR A 129 -3.11 4.98 -13.41
C TYR A 129 -2.02 4.01 -13.89
N PHE A 130 -1.04 4.51 -14.63
CA PHE A 130 0.17 3.76 -14.99
C PHE A 130 1.39 4.67 -15.04
N MET A 131 2.58 4.11 -14.84
CA MET A 131 3.84 4.81 -15.06
C MET A 131 4.49 4.32 -16.35
N ARG A 132 4.75 5.24 -17.30
CA ARG A 132 5.56 4.98 -18.50
C ARG A 132 6.57 6.11 -18.66
N ASN A 133 7.84 5.75 -18.85
CA ASN A 133 8.94 6.70 -19.03
C ASN A 133 9.00 7.77 -17.92
N GLY A 134 8.78 7.37 -16.66
CA GLY A 134 8.79 8.28 -15.51
C GLY A 134 7.58 9.22 -15.41
N ASN A 135 6.60 9.12 -16.31
CA ASN A 135 5.41 9.96 -16.30
C ASN A 135 4.17 9.16 -15.89
N LEU A 136 3.33 9.77 -15.07
CA LEU A 136 2.04 9.23 -14.67
C LEU A 136 1.02 9.48 -15.77
N GLY A 137 0.52 8.41 -16.36
CA GLY A 137 -0.60 8.41 -17.29
C GLY A 137 -1.85 7.75 -16.70
N SER A 138 -2.92 7.76 -17.48
CA SER A 138 -4.17 7.07 -17.17
C SER A 138 -4.69 6.34 -18.41
N GLU A 139 -5.27 5.17 -18.23
CA GLU A 139 -5.96 4.43 -19.28
C GLU A 139 -7.23 3.76 -18.74
N PRO A 140 -8.21 3.42 -19.59
CA PRO A 140 -9.41 2.73 -19.14
C PRO A 140 -9.07 1.47 -18.35
N THR A 141 -9.83 1.21 -17.29
CA THR A 141 -9.64 0.04 -16.41
C THR A 141 -9.60 -1.29 -17.18
N SER A 142 -10.36 -1.40 -18.27
CA SER A 142 -10.35 -2.58 -19.15
C SER A 142 -9.04 -2.74 -19.92
N ALA A 143 -8.44 -1.64 -20.39
CA ALA A 143 -7.15 -1.67 -21.10
C ALA A 143 -6.02 -2.07 -20.14
N TYR A 144 -6.03 -1.50 -18.92
CA TYR A 144 -5.05 -1.88 -17.90
C TYR A 144 -5.20 -3.34 -17.51
N LYS A 145 -6.43 -3.85 -17.35
CA LYS A 145 -6.68 -5.27 -17.08
C LYS A 145 -6.10 -6.18 -18.18
N GLN A 146 -6.30 -5.84 -19.45
CA GLN A 146 -5.70 -6.60 -20.56
C GLN A 146 -4.17 -6.57 -20.50
N TRP A 147 -3.57 -5.43 -20.12
CA TRP A 147 -2.14 -5.36 -19.88
C TRP A 147 -1.71 -6.27 -18.72
N MET A 148 -2.44 -6.28 -17.60
CA MET A 148 -2.16 -7.14 -16.45
C MET A 148 -2.17 -8.62 -16.84
N GLU A 149 -3.23 -9.07 -17.53
CA GLU A 149 -3.37 -10.45 -18.00
C GLU A 149 -2.24 -10.84 -18.96
N LYS A 150 -1.91 -9.95 -19.91
CA LYS A 150 -0.84 -10.17 -20.89
C LYS A 150 0.54 -10.33 -20.25
N HIS A 151 0.78 -9.68 -19.12
CA HIS A 151 2.07 -9.71 -18.42
C HIS A 151 2.05 -10.59 -17.16
N ASP A 152 1.01 -11.40 -16.97
CA ASP A 152 0.83 -12.23 -15.77
C ASP A 152 0.99 -11.45 -14.45
N TYR A 153 0.55 -10.19 -14.44
CA TYR A 153 0.66 -9.31 -13.29
C TYR A 153 -0.62 -9.36 -12.47
N ASP A 154 -0.50 -9.85 -11.24
CA ASP A 154 -1.61 -10.08 -10.30
C ASP A 154 -1.11 -9.90 -8.86
N PRO A 155 -1.07 -8.65 -8.37
CA PRO A 155 -0.55 -8.35 -7.04
C PRO A 155 -1.42 -8.95 -5.92
N GLU A 156 -2.70 -9.22 -6.16
CA GLU A 156 -3.61 -9.84 -5.18
C GLU A 156 -3.21 -11.29 -4.89
N HIS A 157 -2.65 -11.99 -5.89
CA HIS A 157 -2.19 -13.38 -5.78
C HIS A 157 -0.67 -13.53 -5.77
N GLY A 158 0.06 -12.46 -5.43
CA GLY A 158 1.52 -12.49 -5.22
C GLY A 158 2.36 -12.41 -6.49
N LYS A 159 1.75 -12.22 -7.66
CA LYS A 159 2.46 -11.95 -8.93
C LYS A 159 2.77 -10.46 -9.03
N ASN A 160 3.72 -10.01 -8.19
CA ASN A 160 4.04 -8.59 -8.02
C ASN A 160 5.00 -8.05 -9.09
N GLU A 161 5.47 -8.86 -10.04
CA GLU A 161 6.33 -8.41 -11.13
C GLU A 161 5.72 -8.85 -12.47
N PRO A 162 5.51 -7.93 -13.42
CA PRO A 162 5.04 -8.30 -14.75
C PRO A 162 6.11 -9.08 -15.49
N THR A 163 5.70 -10.18 -16.12
CA THR A 163 6.55 -10.96 -17.02
C THR A 163 6.98 -10.09 -18.19
N ILE A 164 8.28 -9.88 -18.35
CA ILE A 164 8.84 -9.21 -19.52
C ILE A 164 8.66 -10.15 -20.71
N LEU A 165 7.73 -9.82 -21.60
CA LEU A 165 7.61 -10.50 -22.88
C LEU A 165 8.88 -10.20 -23.67
N THR A 166 9.80 -11.16 -23.69
CA THR A 166 10.98 -11.09 -24.54
C THR A 166 10.50 -11.36 -25.95
N ASP A 167 10.34 -10.32 -26.77
CA ASP A 167 10.20 -10.51 -28.20
C ASP A 167 11.40 -11.36 -28.68
N PRO A 168 11.20 -12.37 -29.56
CA PRO A 168 12.30 -13.18 -30.07
C PRO A 168 13.37 -12.26 -30.66
N ALA A 169 14.61 -12.46 -30.22
CA ALA A 169 15.76 -11.62 -30.57
C ALA A 169 15.79 -11.34 -32.08
N PRO A 170 16.06 -10.09 -32.52
CA PRO A 170 16.21 -9.80 -33.94
C PRO A 170 17.32 -10.68 -34.50
N ALA A 171 16.99 -11.47 -35.53
CA ALA A 171 17.92 -12.35 -36.21
C ALA A 171 19.18 -11.55 -36.60
N LYS A 172 20.36 -12.08 -36.23
CA LYS A 172 21.66 -11.53 -36.60
C LYS A 172 21.64 -11.13 -38.08
N ALA A 173 21.74 -9.82 -38.35
CA ALA A 173 21.99 -9.33 -39.69
C ALA A 173 23.38 -9.80 -40.12
N THR A 174 23.43 -10.81 -40.99
CA THR A 174 24.63 -11.20 -41.72
C THR A 174 25.08 -10.01 -42.56
N SER A 175 26.18 -9.37 -42.15
CA SER A 175 26.85 -8.34 -42.94
C SER A 175 27.55 -8.98 -44.14
N SER A 176 26.84 -9.07 -45.26
CA SER A 176 27.47 -9.32 -46.56
C SER A 176 28.15 -8.04 -47.03
N SER A 177 29.44 -7.91 -46.75
CA SER A 177 30.29 -6.87 -47.32
C SER A 177 30.54 -7.19 -48.79
N ALA A 178 29.77 -6.56 -49.67
CA ALA A 178 30.05 -6.54 -51.10
C ALA A 178 31.10 -5.46 -51.38
N ALA A 179 32.30 -5.91 -51.73
CA ALA A 179 33.38 -5.08 -52.25
C ALA A 179 32.93 -4.41 -53.57
N SER A 180 33.18 -3.11 -53.69
CA SER A 180 33.05 -2.37 -54.95
C SER A 180 34.43 -1.89 -55.39
N PRO A 181 34.94 -2.28 -56.56
CA PRO A 181 36.17 -1.71 -57.12
C PRO A 181 35.79 -0.44 -57.89
N ASN A 182 36.49 0.66 -57.67
CA ASN A 182 36.42 1.76 -58.63
C ASN A 182 37.80 2.21 -59.08
N SER A 183 37.92 2.21 -60.40
CA SER A 183 39.06 2.46 -61.25
C SER A 183 38.96 3.88 -61.80
N GLN A 184 40.11 4.55 -61.91
CA GLN A 184 40.50 5.55 -62.92
C GLN A 184 39.51 6.69 -63.27
N ASN A 185 39.92 7.93 -63.00
CA ASN A 185 40.63 8.76 -63.99
C ASN A 185 41.28 9.98 -63.32
#